data_AF-A0A968XSG2-F1
#
_entry.id   AF-A0A968XSG2-F1
#
_cell.length_a   1.000
_cell.length_b   1.000
_cell.length_c   1.000
_cell.angle_alpha   90.00
_cell.angle_beta   90.00
_cell.angle_gamma   90.00
#
_symmetry.space_group_name_H-M   'P 1'
#
loop_
_entity.id
_entity.type
_entity.pdbx_description
1 polymer ?
#
loop_
_entity_poly.entity_id
_entity_poly.type
_entity_poly.pdbx_seq_one_letter_code
_entity_poly.pdbx_strand_id
1 'polypeptide(L)'
;MKQGGIGGESTLTGLNFEREVDLQDLLAAKPGYEIRANASKAGKSVYYKGKMVARCFRKHDFYKFLEEEGVDWESKVSKRLLPDDALLVIVRETLFIIEVKYQRVEGSVDEKLQTCDFKRKQYVKLVAGLGLKVEYVYVLNDWFKDSRYKDVLDYIHSVNCHYKFGSLPLAWLGLPEG
;
A
#
# COMPACT_ATOMS: atom_id res chain seq x y z
N MET A 1 -25.38 26.36 4.48
CA MET A 1 -24.29 27.35 4.28
C MET A 1 -23.32 26.79 3.26
N LYS A 2 -22.99 27.55 2.21
CA LYS A 2 -21.98 27.20 1.21
C LYS A 2 -20.62 27.65 1.72
N GLN A 3 -19.65 26.74 1.76
CA GLN A 3 -18.20 27.01 1.79
C GLN A 3 -17.61 25.95 0.85
N GLY A 4 -16.97 26.27 -0.29
CA GLY A 4 -16.08 27.41 -0.51
C GLY A 4 -14.66 27.05 -0.11
N GLY A 5 -14.15 25.91 -0.59
CA GLY A 5 -12.75 25.52 -0.47
C GLY A 5 -12.21 25.14 -1.85
N ILE A 6 -11.39 26.01 -2.42
CA ILE A 6 -10.59 25.78 -3.62
C ILE A 6 -9.28 25.16 -3.14
N GLY A 7 -8.96 23.94 -3.54
CA GLY A 7 -7.65 23.36 -3.24
C GLY A 7 -7.60 21.84 -3.35
N GLY A 8 -7.13 21.37 -4.51
CA GLY A 8 -6.81 19.97 -4.76
C GLY A 8 -7.34 19.57 -6.11
N GLU A 9 -6.50 19.65 -7.15
CA GLU A 9 -6.78 19.02 -8.44
C GLU A 9 -7.34 17.62 -8.21
N SER A 10 -8.55 17.38 -8.71
CA SER A 10 -9.09 16.03 -8.85
C SER A 10 -8.26 15.33 -9.91
N THR A 11 -7.09 14.81 -9.53
CA THR A 11 -6.34 13.92 -10.40
C THR A 11 -7.11 12.61 -10.48
N LEU A 12 -7.91 12.50 -11.54
CA LEU A 12 -8.56 11.27 -12.02
C LEU A 12 -7.58 10.08 -12.17
N THR A 13 -6.27 10.32 -12.05
CA THR A 13 -5.19 9.33 -12.21
C THR A 13 -4.89 8.52 -10.94
N GLY A 14 -5.28 8.97 -9.74
CA GLY A 14 -5.01 8.26 -8.48
C GLY A 14 -6.01 7.13 -8.13
N LEU A 15 -5.61 6.20 -7.27
CA LEU A 15 -6.49 5.18 -6.69
C LEU A 15 -7.23 5.77 -5.50
N ASN A 16 -8.55 5.98 -5.60
CA ASN A 16 -9.35 6.66 -4.57
C ASN A 16 -9.95 5.67 -3.57
N PHE A 17 -9.65 5.85 -2.29
CA PHE A 17 -10.10 5.01 -1.18
C PHE A 17 -11.15 5.75 -0.36
N GLU A 18 -12.42 5.49 -0.62
CA GLU A 18 -13.52 6.08 0.17
C GLU A 18 -13.81 5.31 1.47
N ARG A 19 -13.44 4.01 1.51
CA ARG A 19 -13.58 3.05 2.63
C ARG A 19 -12.45 1.99 2.53
N GLU A 20 -12.59 0.84 3.21
CA GLU A 20 -11.82 -0.38 2.89
C GLU A 20 -12.20 -0.88 1.49
N VAL A 21 -11.79 -0.16 0.45
CA VAL A 21 -11.94 -0.54 -0.96
C VAL A 21 -10.74 -1.38 -1.35
N ASP A 22 -10.98 -2.39 -2.19
CA ASP A 22 -9.94 -3.30 -2.67
C ASP A 22 -9.00 -2.59 -3.66
N LEU A 23 -7.68 -2.56 -3.37
CA LEU A 23 -6.67 -2.03 -4.28
C LEU A 23 -6.78 -2.64 -5.69
N GLN A 24 -7.08 -3.94 -5.76
CA GLN A 24 -7.21 -4.68 -7.01
C GLN A 24 -8.43 -4.22 -7.80
N ASP A 25 -9.55 -3.94 -7.13
CA ASP A 25 -10.75 -3.39 -7.76
C ASP A 25 -10.50 -1.96 -8.27
N LEU A 26 -9.78 -1.15 -7.47
CA LEU A 26 -9.38 0.20 -7.88
C LEU A 26 -8.47 0.19 -9.11
N LEU A 27 -7.51 -0.75 -9.16
CA LEU A 27 -6.64 -0.93 -10.32
C LEU A 27 -7.43 -1.44 -11.54
N ALA A 28 -8.31 -2.42 -11.35
CA ALA A 28 -9.13 -2.97 -12.43
C ALA A 28 -10.08 -1.94 -13.06
N ALA A 29 -10.51 -0.94 -12.28
CA ALA A 29 -11.33 0.16 -12.78
C ALA A 29 -10.56 1.20 -13.60
N LYS A 30 -9.21 1.19 -13.58
CA LYS A 30 -8.40 2.16 -14.33
C LYS A 30 -8.28 1.76 -15.81
N PRO A 31 -8.48 2.70 -16.76
CA PRO A 31 -8.34 2.41 -18.18
C PRO A 31 -6.98 1.78 -18.53
N GLY A 32 -7.01 0.69 -19.28
CA GLY A 32 -5.82 -0.03 -19.73
C GLY A 32 -5.23 -0.99 -18.70
N TYR A 33 -5.75 -1.05 -17.47
CA TYR A 33 -5.34 -2.03 -16.47
C TYR A 33 -6.17 -3.30 -16.54
N GLU A 34 -5.52 -4.43 -16.27
CA GLU A 34 -6.18 -5.73 -16.13
C GLU A 34 -5.58 -6.50 -14.95
N ILE A 35 -6.44 -7.11 -14.16
CA ILE A 35 -6.03 -7.98 -13.03
C ILE A 35 -6.33 -9.41 -13.41
N ARG A 36 -5.31 -10.27 -13.36
CA ARG A 36 -5.42 -11.69 -13.71
C ARG A 36 -4.95 -12.55 -12.56
N ALA A 37 -5.78 -13.49 -12.12
CA ALA A 37 -5.34 -14.54 -11.21
C ALA A 37 -4.35 -15.46 -11.94
N ASN A 38 -3.38 -16.00 -11.20
CA ASN A 38 -2.46 -17.00 -11.73
C ASN A 38 -2.52 -18.24 -10.84
N ALA A 39 -2.89 -19.38 -11.40
CA ALA A 39 -3.04 -20.63 -10.64
C ALA A 39 -1.70 -21.16 -10.10
N SER A 40 -0.57 -20.79 -10.71
CA SER A 40 0.77 -21.29 -10.34
C SER A 40 1.63 -20.26 -9.62
N LYS A 41 1.12 -19.05 -9.35
CA LYS A 41 1.87 -17.95 -8.75
C LYS A 41 1.04 -17.27 -7.66
N ALA A 42 1.69 -16.90 -6.56
CA ALA A 42 1.00 -16.22 -5.46
C ALA A 42 0.44 -14.84 -5.88
N GLY A 43 -0.72 -14.48 -5.32
CA GLY A 43 -1.40 -13.20 -5.59
C GLY A 43 -2.00 -13.11 -7.00
N LYS A 44 -2.32 -11.88 -7.42
CA LYS A 44 -2.81 -11.60 -8.78
C LYS A 44 -1.81 -10.74 -9.54
N SER A 45 -1.72 -10.99 -10.84
CA SER A 45 -0.85 -10.23 -11.74
C SER A 45 -1.59 -9.00 -12.26
N VAL A 46 -0.90 -7.87 -12.27
CA VAL A 46 -1.39 -6.58 -12.74
C VAL A 46 -0.74 -6.29 -14.09
N TYR A 47 -1.58 -6.07 -15.10
CA TYR A 47 -1.15 -5.72 -16.45
C TYR A 47 -1.58 -4.30 -16.79
N TYR A 48 -0.76 -3.60 -17.56
CA TYR A 48 -1.12 -2.34 -18.21
C TYR A 48 -0.87 -2.47 -19.71
N LYS A 49 -1.91 -2.28 -20.53
CA LYS A 49 -1.88 -2.43 -22.00
C LYS A 49 -1.20 -3.74 -22.43
N GLY A 50 -1.53 -4.85 -21.76
CA GLY A 50 -1.01 -6.19 -22.05
C GLY A 50 0.37 -6.51 -21.47
N LYS A 51 1.10 -5.56 -20.88
CA LYS A 51 2.38 -5.80 -20.23
C LYS A 51 2.21 -5.96 -18.72
N MET A 52 2.78 -7.01 -18.12
CA MET A 52 2.78 -7.16 -16.66
C MET A 52 3.62 -6.04 -16.03
N VAL A 53 3.01 -5.31 -15.10
CA VAL A 53 3.65 -4.17 -14.40
C VAL A 53 3.83 -4.41 -12.91
N ALA A 54 2.98 -5.22 -12.30
CA ALA A 54 3.06 -5.54 -10.87
C ALA A 54 2.42 -6.88 -10.52
N ARG A 55 2.63 -7.33 -9.28
CA ARG A 55 1.85 -8.39 -8.62
C ARG A 55 1.25 -7.82 -7.35
N CYS A 56 -0.03 -8.07 -7.10
CA CYS A 56 -0.70 -7.70 -5.86
C CYS A 56 -0.93 -8.92 -4.98
N PHE A 57 -0.68 -8.76 -3.68
CA PHE A 57 -0.83 -9.79 -2.66
C PHE A 57 -1.75 -9.28 -1.56
N ARG A 58 -2.68 -10.12 -1.12
CA ARG A 58 -3.54 -9.84 0.02
C ARG A 58 -3.35 -10.86 1.11
N LYS A 59 -3.24 -10.40 2.35
CA LYS A 59 -3.20 -11.24 3.55
C LYS A 59 -2.20 -12.41 3.37
N HIS A 60 -2.71 -13.63 3.22
CA HIS A 60 -1.90 -14.85 3.12
C HIS A 60 -1.16 -14.99 1.78
N ASP A 61 -1.56 -14.30 0.72
CA ASP A 61 -0.86 -14.37 -0.58
C ASP A 61 0.56 -13.83 -0.50
N PHE A 62 0.84 -12.89 0.41
CA PHE A 62 2.20 -12.41 0.62
C PHE A 62 3.11 -13.52 1.17
N TYR A 63 2.59 -14.35 2.09
CA TYR A 63 3.34 -15.48 2.62
C TYR A 63 3.53 -16.61 1.61
N LYS A 64 2.53 -16.84 0.74
CA LYS A 64 2.70 -17.75 -0.40
C LYS A 64 3.77 -17.25 -1.36
N PHE A 65 3.87 -15.93 -1.56
CA PHE A 65 4.95 -15.33 -2.36
C PHE A 65 6.31 -15.55 -1.69
N LEU A 66 6.43 -15.35 -0.38
CA LEU A 66 7.67 -15.66 0.33
C LEU A 66 8.08 -17.13 0.17
N GLU A 67 7.13 -18.06 0.30
CA GLU A 67 7.38 -19.49 0.07
C GLU A 67 7.79 -19.78 -1.38
N GLU A 68 7.12 -19.17 -2.36
CA GLU A 68 7.45 -19.26 -3.79
C GLU A 68 8.91 -18.84 -4.07
N GLU A 69 9.40 -17.82 -3.35
CA GLU A 69 10.77 -17.30 -3.45
C GLU A 69 11.76 -18.01 -2.51
N GLY A 70 11.35 -19.12 -1.87
CA GLY A 70 12.22 -19.90 -0.98
C GLY A 70 12.56 -19.22 0.34
N VAL A 71 11.76 -18.24 0.78
CA VAL A 71 11.96 -17.53 2.04
C VAL A 71 11.28 -18.27 3.18
N ASP A 72 12.09 -18.81 4.09
CA ASP A 72 11.63 -19.20 5.42
C ASP A 72 11.35 -17.95 6.27
N TRP A 73 10.07 -17.61 6.43
CA TRP A 73 9.66 -16.45 7.19
C TRP A 73 9.71 -16.67 8.72
N GLU A 74 9.64 -17.93 9.19
CA GLU A 74 9.56 -18.26 10.61
C GLU A 74 10.91 -18.03 11.31
N SER A 75 12.02 -18.26 10.62
CA SER A 75 13.35 -17.86 11.10
C SER A 75 13.58 -16.34 11.12
N LYS A 76 12.72 -15.57 10.44
CA LYS A 76 12.89 -14.12 10.29
C LYS A 76 12.03 -13.32 11.26
N VAL A 77 10.77 -13.67 11.47
CA VAL A 77 9.85 -12.88 12.31
C VAL A 77 9.04 -13.79 13.23
N SER A 78 8.75 -13.33 14.45
CA SER A 78 8.05 -14.13 15.45
C SER A 78 6.53 -14.22 15.24
N LYS A 79 5.96 -13.36 14.39
CA LYS A 79 4.53 -13.35 14.07
C LYS A 79 4.29 -12.85 12.66
N ARG A 80 3.30 -13.43 11.98
CA ARG A 80 2.88 -12.96 10.65
C ARG A 80 2.34 -11.53 10.72
N LEU A 81 2.79 -10.70 9.78
CA LEU A 81 2.24 -9.39 9.47
C LEU A 81 1.42 -9.54 8.19
N LEU A 82 0.11 -9.37 8.30
CA LEU A 82 -0.78 -9.42 7.14
C LEU A 82 -1.04 -7.99 6.69
N PRO A 83 -0.55 -7.57 5.52
CA PRO A 83 -0.89 -6.27 4.97
C PRO A 83 -2.34 -6.26 4.50
N ASP A 84 -2.98 -5.08 4.52
CA ASP A 84 -4.28 -4.88 3.87
C ASP A 84 -4.10 -5.16 2.37
N ASP A 85 -3.10 -4.52 1.77
CA ASP A 85 -2.64 -4.77 0.41
C ASP A 85 -1.11 -4.67 0.31
N ALA A 86 -0.52 -5.51 -0.54
CA ALA A 86 0.87 -5.39 -0.94
C ALA A 86 0.99 -5.41 -2.47
N LEU A 87 1.85 -4.56 -3.03
CA LEU A 87 2.05 -4.42 -4.46
C LEU A 87 3.54 -4.49 -4.79
N LEU A 88 3.96 -5.55 -5.46
CA LEU A 88 5.31 -5.69 -6.00
C LEU A 88 5.34 -5.10 -7.41
N VAL A 89 5.95 -3.92 -7.56
CA VAL A 89 6.11 -3.24 -8.84
C VAL A 89 7.41 -3.73 -9.48
N ILE A 90 7.25 -4.50 -10.55
CA ILE A 90 8.32 -5.32 -11.14
C ILE A 90 9.44 -4.43 -11.68
N VAL A 91 9.08 -3.38 -12.41
CA VAL A 91 10.06 -2.46 -13.05
C VAL A 91 10.89 -1.65 -12.06
N ARG A 92 10.46 -1.57 -10.79
CA ARG A 92 11.16 -0.83 -9.73
C ARG A 92 11.79 -1.74 -8.69
N GLU A 93 11.60 -3.06 -8.78
CA GLU A 93 12.01 -4.02 -7.75
C GLU A 93 11.55 -3.57 -6.35
N THR A 94 10.35 -2.99 -6.27
CA THR A 94 9.85 -2.34 -5.04
C THR A 94 8.56 -2.99 -4.59
N LEU A 95 8.55 -3.46 -3.35
CA LEU A 95 7.38 -3.94 -2.63
C LEU A 95 6.76 -2.78 -1.85
N PHE A 96 5.57 -2.36 -2.28
CA PHE A 96 4.75 -1.41 -1.54
C PHE A 96 3.86 -2.17 -0.56
N ILE A 97 3.95 -1.83 0.71
CA ILE A 97 2.99 -2.23 1.75
C ILE A 97 2.00 -1.09 1.93
N ILE A 98 0.74 -1.35 1.62
CA ILE A 98 -0.33 -0.35 1.60
C ILE A 98 -1.29 -0.70 2.73
N GLU A 99 -1.43 0.22 3.68
CA GLU A 99 -2.39 0.06 4.78
C GLU A 99 -3.39 1.20 4.79
N VAL A 100 -4.67 0.85 4.71
CA VAL A 100 -5.76 1.82 4.71
C VAL A 100 -6.14 2.08 6.16
N LYS A 101 -6.27 3.35 6.54
CA LYS A 101 -6.74 3.76 7.87
C LYS A 101 -7.88 4.75 7.70
N TYR A 102 -9.04 4.34 8.19
CA TYR A 102 -10.26 5.11 8.13
C TYR A 102 -10.83 5.29 9.53
N GLN A 103 -11.07 6.53 9.93
CA GLN A 103 -11.54 6.87 11.27
C GLN A 103 -12.71 7.88 11.19
N ARG A 104 -13.70 7.75 12.09
CA ARG A 104 -14.88 8.65 12.18
C ARG A 104 -15.14 9.21 13.57
N VAL A 105 -14.58 8.56 14.59
CA VAL A 105 -14.71 8.92 16.01
C VAL A 105 -13.34 8.70 16.66
N GLU A 106 -13.05 9.27 17.81
CA GLU A 106 -11.79 8.97 18.52
C GLU A 106 -11.71 7.47 18.86
N GLY A 107 -10.50 6.89 18.80
CA GLY A 107 -10.33 5.47 19.09
C GLY A 107 -8.92 4.93 18.87
N SER A 108 -8.76 3.62 19.06
CA SER A 108 -7.45 2.92 19.08
C SER A 108 -6.62 2.96 17.79
N VAL A 109 -7.10 3.62 16.73
CA VAL A 109 -6.34 3.76 15.47
C VAL A 109 -5.24 4.80 15.62
N ASP A 110 -5.43 5.78 16.50
CA ASP A 110 -4.54 6.92 16.68
C ASP A 110 -3.14 6.50 17.13
N GLU A 111 -3.03 5.53 18.03
CA GLU A 111 -1.75 4.97 18.49
C GLU A 111 -1.07 4.11 17.40
N LYS A 112 -1.86 3.47 16.54
CA LYS A 112 -1.35 2.48 15.56
C LYS A 112 -0.54 3.12 14.44
N LEU A 113 -0.75 4.40 14.14
CA LEU A 113 0.01 5.14 13.13
C LEU A 113 1.52 5.15 13.42
N GLN A 114 1.89 5.09 14.70
CA GLN A 114 3.30 5.08 15.14
C GLN A 114 4.00 3.74 14.87
N THR A 115 3.26 2.68 14.57
CA THR A 115 3.83 1.32 14.40
C THR A 115 4.45 1.06 13.02
N CYS A 116 4.31 2.01 12.09
CA CYS A 116 4.77 1.84 10.70
C CYS A 116 6.26 1.50 10.58
N ASP A 117 7.13 2.14 11.37
CA ASP A 117 8.57 1.89 11.31
C ASP A 117 8.90 0.42 11.64
N PHE A 118 8.35 -0.08 12.75
CA PHE A 118 8.55 -1.47 13.15
C PHE A 118 8.03 -2.42 12.08
N LYS A 119 6.80 -2.19 11.58
CA LYS A 119 6.21 -3.01 10.51
C LYS A 119 7.08 -3.00 9.24
N ARG A 120 7.50 -1.82 8.76
CA ARG A 120 8.36 -1.68 7.58
C ARG A 120 9.66 -2.47 7.75
N LYS A 121 10.32 -2.35 8.91
CA LYS A 121 11.54 -3.12 9.23
C LYS A 121 11.30 -4.63 9.20
N GLN A 122 10.14 -5.11 9.65
CA GLN A 122 9.80 -6.54 9.52
C GLN A 122 9.65 -6.97 8.06
N TYR A 123 8.96 -6.17 7.23
CA TYR A 123 8.84 -6.47 5.79
C TYR A 123 10.20 -6.46 5.08
N VAL A 124 11.06 -5.49 5.39
CA VAL A 124 12.46 -5.46 4.90
C VAL A 124 13.20 -6.73 5.28
N LYS A 125 13.08 -7.18 6.55
CA LYS A 125 13.71 -8.43 7.01
C LYS A 125 13.19 -9.65 6.23
N LEU A 126 11.88 -9.72 6.00
CA LEU A 126 11.25 -10.80 5.24
C LEU A 126 11.83 -10.90 3.82
N VAL A 127 12.02 -9.78 3.13
CA VAL A 127 12.49 -9.77 1.72
C VAL A 127 13.99 -9.53 1.53
N ALA A 128 14.79 -9.48 2.60
CA ALA A 128 16.21 -9.09 2.54
C ALA A 128 17.09 -9.89 1.55
N GLY A 129 16.70 -11.11 1.17
CA GLY A 129 17.41 -11.95 0.20
C GLY A 129 16.93 -11.81 -1.24
N LEU A 130 15.87 -11.04 -1.49
CA LEU A 130 15.19 -10.96 -2.80
C LEU A 130 15.61 -9.72 -3.61
N GLY A 131 16.51 -8.87 -3.09
CA GLY A 131 16.91 -7.62 -3.74
C GLY A 131 15.82 -6.54 -3.79
N LEU A 132 14.70 -6.73 -3.08
CA LEU A 132 13.56 -5.83 -3.13
C LEU A 132 13.73 -4.62 -2.21
N LYS A 133 13.35 -3.44 -2.71
CA LYS A 133 13.08 -2.26 -1.88
C LYS A 133 11.72 -2.42 -1.21
N VAL A 134 11.55 -1.85 -0.02
CA VAL A 134 10.27 -1.86 0.71
C VAL A 134 9.84 -0.44 1.02
N GLU A 135 8.68 -0.06 0.51
CA GLU A 135 8.01 1.20 0.81
C GLU A 135 6.75 0.91 1.60
N TYR A 136 6.56 1.60 2.72
CA TYR A 136 5.37 1.43 3.56
C TYR A 136 4.54 2.71 3.49
N VAL A 137 3.27 2.61 3.09
CA VAL A 137 2.39 3.76 2.92
C VAL A 137 1.05 3.54 3.61
N TYR A 138 0.61 4.57 4.34
CA TYR A 138 -0.76 4.69 4.78
C TYR A 138 -1.62 5.42 3.76
N VAL A 139 -2.84 4.91 3.54
CA VAL A 139 -3.91 5.70 2.92
C VAL A 139 -4.85 6.14 4.04
N LEU A 140 -4.83 7.43 4.34
CA LEU A 140 -5.54 8.05 5.46
C LEU A 140 -6.80 8.76 4.94
N ASN A 141 -7.90 8.73 5.71
CA ASN A 141 -9.05 9.60 5.42
C ASN A 141 -8.87 10.99 6.07
N ASP A 142 -9.79 11.90 5.75
CA ASP A 142 -9.74 13.31 6.18
C ASP A 142 -9.72 13.54 7.68
N TRP A 143 -10.15 12.55 8.47
CA TRP A 143 -10.05 12.58 9.93
C TRP A 143 -8.63 12.90 10.41
N PHE A 144 -7.62 12.31 9.77
CA PHE A 144 -6.22 12.47 10.15
C PHE A 144 -5.60 13.80 9.67
N LYS A 145 -6.38 14.69 9.05
CA LYS A 145 -5.93 16.06 8.72
C LYS A 145 -6.01 17.02 9.91
N ASP A 146 -6.66 16.63 11.00
CA ASP A 146 -6.69 17.43 12.23
C ASP A 146 -5.27 17.67 12.74
N SER A 147 -4.98 18.91 13.17
CA SER A 147 -3.66 19.34 13.62
C SER A 147 -3.09 18.49 14.76
N ARG A 148 -3.93 17.81 15.54
CA ARG A 148 -3.49 16.89 16.60
C ARG A 148 -2.65 15.73 16.07
N TYR A 149 -2.76 15.38 14.79
CA TYR A 149 -1.98 14.31 14.16
C TYR A 149 -0.64 14.79 13.57
N LYS A 150 -0.33 16.09 13.64
CA LYS A 150 0.87 16.64 13.01
C LYS A 150 2.14 15.89 13.43
N ASP A 151 2.33 15.65 14.73
CA ASP A 151 3.56 15.02 15.23
C ASP A 151 3.69 13.56 14.75
N VAL A 152 2.59 12.81 14.68
CA VAL A 152 2.64 11.44 14.17
C VAL A 152 2.83 11.39 12.65
N LEU A 153 2.26 12.34 11.91
CA LEU A 153 2.48 12.47 10.46
C LEU A 153 3.94 12.83 10.14
N ASP A 154 4.53 13.76 10.90
CA ASP A 154 5.94 14.11 10.78
C ASP A 154 6.84 12.91 11.13
N TYR A 155 6.49 12.17 12.18
CA TYR A 155 7.19 10.95 12.56
C TYR A 155 7.17 9.90 11.44
N ILE A 156 6.00 9.65 10.82
CA ILE A 156 5.86 8.71 9.69
C ILE A 156 6.89 9.02 8.59
N HIS A 157 7.06 10.29 8.22
CA HIS A 157 8.06 10.69 7.23
C HIS A 157 9.50 10.51 7.73
N SER A 158 9.78 10.86 8.99
CA SER A 158 11.12 10.74 9.57
C SER A 158 11.66 9.31 9.58
N VAL A 159 10.77 8.31 9.58
CA VAL A 159 11.11 6.88 9.62
C VAL A 159 11.03 6.20 8.25
N ASN A 160 11.03 6.94 7.14
CA ASN A 160 10.90 6.42 5.77
C ASN A 160 9.63 5.58 5.57
N CYS A 161 8.55 6.00 6.20
CA CYS A 161 7.20 5.59 5.86
C CYS A 161 6.48 6.77 5.20
N HIS A 162 5.37 6.49 4.54
CA HIS A 162 4.63 7.49 3.77
C HIS A 162 3.16 7.50 4.17
N TYR A 163 2.49 8.60 3.88
CA TYR A 163 1.03 8.63 3.90
C TYR A 163 0.51 9.44 2.72
N LYS A 164 -0.72 9.14 2.32
CA LYS A 164 -1.52 9.93 1.37
C LYS A 164 -2.95 10.03 1.88
N PHE A 165 -3.62 11.14 1.58
CA PHE A 165 -5.02 11.35 1.98
C PHE A 165 -5.97 10.98 0.85
N GLY A 166 -6.88 10.05 1.12
CA GLY A 166 -8.00 9.65 0.26
C GLY A 166 -7.62 8.99 -1.07
N SER A 167 -6.40 9.15 -1.56
CA SER A 167 -5.95 8.56 -2.82
C SER A 167 -4.47 8.20 -2.82
N LEU A 168 -4.10 7.19 -3.62
CA LEU A 168 -2.72 6.80 -3.86
C LEU A 168 -2.38 7.00 -5.35
N PRO A 169 -1.52 7.97 -5.71
CA PRO A 169 -1.16 8.23 -7.11
C PRO A 169 -0.44 7.05 -7.77
N LEU A 170 -0.82 6.68 -9.00
CA LEU A 170 -0.20 5.59 -9.74
C LEU A 170 1.29 5.87 -10.02
N ALA A 171 1.62 7.11 -10.39
CA ALA A 171 3.00 7.54 -10.60
C ALA A 171 3.88 7.39 -9.35
N TRP A 172 3.31 7.59 -8.15
CA TRP A 172 4.02 7.40 -6.88
C TRP A 172 4.38 5.92 -6.67
N LEU A 173 3.44 5.02 -6.97
CA LEU A 173 3.69 3.57 -7.02
C LEU A 173 4.65 3.17 -8.15
N GLY A 174 4.87 4.03 -9.14
CA GLY A 174 5.64 3.69 -10.34
C GLY A 174 4.88 2.86 -11.35
N LEU A 175 3.56 2.92 -11.30
CA LEU A 175 2.71 2.31 -12.29
C LEU A 175 2.48 3.31 -13.45
N PRO A 176 2.30 2.81 -14.70
CA PRO A 176 2.09 3.68 -15.85
C PRO A 176 0.76 4.44 -15.79
N GLU A 177 0.77 5.72 -16.15
CA GLU A 177 -0.44 6.51 -16.37
C GLU A 177 -0.65 6.67 -17.89
N GLY A 178 -1.92 6.65 -18.32
CA GLY A 178 -2.32 6.77 -19.72
C GLY A 178 -2.70 8.18 -20.09
#